data_AF-A0A4D9EU39-F1
#
_entry.id   AF-A0A4D9EU39-F1
#
_cell.length_a   1.000
_cell.length_b   1.000
_cell.length_c   1.000
_cell.angle_alpha   90.00
_cell.angle_beta   90.00
_cell.angle_gamma   90.00
#
_symmetry.space_group_name_H-M   'P 1'
#
loop_
_entity.id
_entity.type
_entity.pdbx_description
1 polymer ?
#
loop_
_entity_poly.entity_id
_entity_poly.type
_entity_poly.pdbx_seq_one_letter_code
_entity_poly.pdbx_strand_id
1 'polypeptide(L)'
;MEAPQRHPVEQSGGKEMEDVVCNFLEAQEGVEKLRCSYKKRIQATQSGLQSLREEVMEDFWKMHSFLYAEEQSVMAKIGQEEKQVLSGLEDRVTDITKRAACVLELMDYLSEVEDHDGHLTGTFEIEINGQLVFSKLENGGFPYEKDLIEAIRRARNGEPLEKITNSRPPCVIL
;
A
#
# COMPACT_ATOMS: atom_id res chain seq x y z
N MET A 1 -47.51 39.86 120.57
CA MET A 1 -46.96 38.57 120.10
C MET A 1 -47.56 38.32 118.74
N GLU A 2 -46.83 38.66 117.67
CA GLU A 2 -47.24 38.47 116.29
C GLU A 2 -46.52 37.24 115.73
N ALA A 3 -47.25 36.34 115.08
CA ALA A 3 -46.72 35.09 114.54
C ALA A 3 -45.95 35.34 113.22
N PRO A 4 -44.85 34.62 112.92
CA PRO A 4 -44.10 34.84 111.69
C PRO A 4 -44.91 34.36 110.49
N GLN A 5 -45.22 35.27 109.56
CA GLN A 5 -45.71 34.89 108.24
C GLN A 5 -44.60 34.12 107.50
N ARG A 6 -44.86 32.85 107.19
CA ARG A 6 -44.03 32.10 106.25
C ARG A 6 -44.36 32.58 104.84
N HIS A 7 -43.40 33.27 104.21
CA HIS A 7 -43.46 33.51 102.77
C HIS A 7 -43.36 32.17 102.01
N PRO A 8 -44.07 32.01 100.88
CA PRO A 8 -43.96 30.83 100.05
C PRO A 8 -42.57 30.79 99.44
N VAL A 9 -41.87 29.67 99.58
CA VAL A 9 -40.64 29.38 98.83
C VAL A 9 -40.99 29.38 97.35
N GLU A 10 -40.44 30.33 96.60
CA GLU A 10 -40.57 30.42 95.15
C GLU A 10 -40.12 29.10 94.49
N GLN A 11 -41.05 28.43 93.81
CA GLN A 11 -40.79 27.26 92.95
C GLN A 11 -40.58 27.67 91.48
N SER A 12 -40.13 28.90 91.19
CA SER A 12 -40.08 29.42 89.81
C SER A 12 -38.85 28.94 89.01
N GLY A 13 -37.71 28.68 89.66
CA GLY A 13 -36.47 28.31 88.96
C GLY A 13 -36.40 26.88 88.43
N GLY A 14 -37.24 25.96 88.90
CA GLY A 14 -37.22 24.55 88.45
C GLY A 14 -37.86 24.34 87.08
N LYS A 15 -38.93 25.09 86.79
CA LYS A 15 -39.73 24.96 85.55
C LYS A 15 -39.01 25.51 84.32
N GLU A 16 -38.31 26.63 84.46
CA GLU A 16 -37.51 27.20 83.36
C GLU A 16 -36.35 26.28 82.96
N MET A 17 -35.71 25.62 83.94
CA MET A 17 -34.64 24.67 83.65
C MET A 17 -35.13 23.40 82.95
N GLU A 18 -36.32 22.90 83.31
CA GLU A 18 -36.96 21.76 82.62
C GLU A 18 -37.30 22.08 81.16
N ASP A 19 -37.83 23.28 80.87
CA ASP A 19 -38.14 23.72 79.50
C ASP A 19 -36.88 23.86 78.63
N VAL A 20 -35.79 24.39 79.20
CA VAL A 20 -34.49 24.48 78.50
C VAL A 20 -33.94 23.10 78.16
N VAL A 21 -34.05 22.14 79.09
CA VAL A 21 -33.60 20.75 78.86
C VAL A 21 -34.47 20.08 77.79
N CYS A 22 -35.79 20.26 77.81
CA CYS A 22 -36.68 19.71 76.78
C CYS A 22 -36.35 20.26 75.38
N ASN A 23 -36.19 21.58 75.24
CA ASN A 23 -35.82 22.21 73.98
C ASN A 23 -34.46 21.72 73.45
N PHE A 24 -33.49 21.50 74.35
CA PHE A 24 -32.18 20.96 73.97
C PHE A 24 -32.28 19.53 73.44
N LEU A 25 -33.07 18.67 74.09
CA LEU A 25 -33.29 17.29 73.65
C LEU A 25 -33.98 17.23 72.28
N GLU A 26 -35.00 18.07 72.06
CA GLU A 26 -35.67 18.18 70.76
C GLU A 26 -34.72 18.65 69.66
N ALA A 27 -33.87 19.64 69.95
CA ALA A 27 -32.84 20.11 69.02
C ALA A 27 -31.82 19.02 68.70
N GLN A 28 -31.38 18.25 69.69
CA GLN A 28 -30.46 17.12 69.50
C GLN A 28 -31.09 16.04 68.62
N GLU A 29 -32.36 15.69 68.83
CA GLU A 29 -33.10 14.75 67.97
C GLU A 29 -33.19 15.26 66.53
N GLY A 30 -33.45 16.57 66.36
CA GLY A 30 -33.47 17.23 65.05
C GLY A 30 -32.13 17.12 64.32
N VAL A 31 -31.01 17.36 65.01
CA VAL A 31 -29.65 17.23 64.47
C VAL A 31 -29.35 15.79 64.05
N GLU A 32 -29.74 14.80 64.85
CA GLU A 32 -29.53 13.39 64.52
C GLU A 32 -30.35 12.93 63.30
N LYS A 33 -31.61 13.38 63.19
CA LYS A 33 -32.43 13.14 61.99
C LYS A 33 -31.78 13.75 60.75
N LEU A 34 -31.29 14.98 60.86
CA LEU A 34 -30.61 15.67 59.76
C LEU A 34 -29.33 14.93 59.34
N ARG A 35 -28.51 14.51 60.32
CA ARG A 35 -27.30 13.71 60.08
C ARG A 35 -27.63 12.40 59.36
N CYS A 36 -28.65 11.69 59.81
CA CYS A 36 -29.10 10.45 59.20
C CYS A 36 -29.59 10.68 57.76
N SER A 37 -30.34 11.75 57.52
CA SER A 37 -30.80 12.14 56.17
C SER A 37 -29.63 12.40 55.22
N TYR A 38 -28.66 13.24 55.62
CA TYR A 38 -27.48 13.51 54.79
C TYR A 38 -26.64 12.27 54.54
N LYS A 39 -26.47 11.40 55.55
CA LYS A 39 -25.74 10.13 55.39
C LYS A 39 -26.38 9.26 54.30
N LYS A 40 -27.71 9.13 54.30
CA LYS A 40 -28.45 8.39 53.26
C LYS A 40 -28.26 9.01 51.88
N ARG A 41 -28.33 10.35 51.77
CA ARG A 41 -28.13 11.06 50.50
C ARG A 41 -26.73 10.87 49.95
N ILE A 42 -25.70 11.01 50.79
CA ILE A 42 -24.30 10.78 50.39
C ILE A 42 -24.12 9.37 49.85
N GLN A 43 -24.66 8.37 50.57
CA GLN A 43 -24.55 6.97 50.15
C GLN A 43 -25.28 6.70 48.84
N ALA A 44 -26.49 7.26 48.65
CA ALA A 44 -27.23 7.15 47.40
C ALA A 44 -26.49 7.80 46.22
N THR A 45 -25.93 8.99 46.41
CA THR A 45 -25.12 9.68 45.40
C THR A 45 -23.87 8.88 45.05
N GLN A 46 -23.16 8.34 46.03
CA GLN A 46 -21.99 7.49 45.80
C GLN A 46 -22.34 6.24 44.98
N SER A 47 -23.43 5.56 45.33
CA SER A 47 -23.90 4.38 44.59
C SER A 47 -24.31 4.72 43.15
N GLY A 48 -24.98 5.87 42.94
CA GLY A 48 -25.36 6.34 41.62
C GLY A 48 -24.14 6.68 40.75
N LEU A 49 -23.15 7.37 41.32
CA LEU A 49 -21.89 7.67 40.62
C LEU A 49 -21.12 6.41 40.25
N GLN A 50 -21.09 5.42 41.14
CA GLN A 50 -20.42 4.14 40.86
C GLN A 50 -21.13 3.39 39.71
N SER A 51 -22.47 3.36 39.73
CA SER A 51 -23.26 2.72 38.65
C SER A 51 -23.02 3.42 37.30
N LEU A 52 -23.05 4.75 37.29
CA LEU A 52 -22.77 5.53 36.07
C LEU A 52 -21.35 5.29 35.55
N ARG A 53 -20.38 5.16 36.45
CA ARG A 53 -18.99 4.85 36.08
C ARG A 53 -18.89 3.48 35.42
N GLU A 54 -19.57 2.48 35.96
CA GLU A 54 -19.62 1.12 35.40
C GLU A 54 -20.27 1.11 34.02
N GLU A 55 -21.40 1.80 33.85
CA GLU A 55 -22.09 1.96 32.57
C GLU A 55 -21.18 2.59 31.50
N VAL A 56 -20.55 3.72 31.82
CA VAL A 56 -19.64 4.41 30.89
C VAL A 56 -18.46 3.50 30.50
N MET A 57 -17.86 2.79 31.46
CA MET A 57 -16.77 1.86 31.16
C MET A 57 -17.22 0.71 30.25
N GLU A 58 -18.41 0.17 30.47
CA GLU A 58 -18.95 -0.90 29.65
C GLU A 58 -19.19 -0.44 28.20
N ASP A 59 -19.71 0.76 28.02
CA ASP A 59 -19.94 1.35 26.69
C ASP A 59 -18.63 1.58 25.93
N PHE A 60 -17.62 2.14 26.60
CA PHE A 60 -16.29 2.30 26.00
C PHE A 60 -15.66 0.93 25.67
N TRP A 61 -15.83 -0.06 26.54
CA TRP A 61 -15.31 -1.40 26.31
C TRP A 61 -15.96 -2.06 25.08
N LYS A 62 -17.29 -1.95 24.95
CA LYS A 62 -18.03 -2.43 23.76
C LYS A 62 -17.51 -1.77 22.48
N MET A 63 -17.34 -0.44 22.51
CA MET A 63 -16.82 0.31 21.36
C MET A 63 -15.40 -0.14 20.98
N HIS A 64 -14.49 -0.24 21.95
CA HIS A 64 -13.13 -0.70 21.69
C HIS A 64 -13.09 -2.13 21.15
N SER A 65 -13.91 -3.03 21.69
CA SER A 65 -13.99 -4.41 21.21
C SER A 65 -14.49 -4.47 19.76
N PHE A 66 -15.50 -3.68 19.41
CA PHE A 66 -16.02 -3.59 18.04
C PHE A 66 -14.94 -3.08 17.08
N LEU A 67 -14.31 -1.95 17.41
CA LEU A 67 -13.27 -1.34 16.56
C LEU A 67 -12.08 -2.28 16.35
N TYR A 68 -11.65 -2.97 17.39
CA TYR A 68 -10.56 -3.94 17.28
C TYR A 68 -10.93 -5.10 16.36
N ALA A 69 -12.15 -5.64 16.47
CA ALA A 69 -12.61 -6.71 15.58
C ALA A 69 -12.68 -6.24 14.11
N GLU A 70 -13.15 -5.02 13.87
CA GLU A 70 -13.21 -4.43 12.54
C GLU A 70 -11.82 -4.19 11.95
N GLU A 71 -10.87 -3.65 12.74
CA GLU A 71 -9.47 -3.50 12.37
C GLU A 71 -8.86 -4.85 11.93
N GLN A 72 -9.02 -5.90 12.74
CA GLN A 72 -8.48 -7.22 12.40
C GLN A 72 -9.11 -7.79 11.13
N SER A 73 -10.41 -7.57 10.91
CA SER A 73 -11.10 -7.97 9.68
C SER A 73 -10.56 -7.25 8.44
N VAL A 74 -10.34 -5.93 8.53
CA VAL A 74 -9.76 -5.15 7.42
C VAL A 74 -8.32 -5.57 7.14
N MET A 75 -7.50 -5.76 8.17
CA MET A 75 -6.12 -6.22 8.04
C MET A 75 -6.04 -7.60 7.38
N ALA A 76 -6.94 -8.52 7.73
CA ALA A 76 -7.01 -9.84 7.09
C ALA A 76 -7.36 -9.75 5.60
N LYS A 77 -8.29 -8.86 5.21
CA LYS A 77 -8.65 -8.63 3.80
C LYS A 77 -7.48 -8.06 3.00
N ILE A 78 -6.79 -7.06 3.56
CA ILE A 78 -5.59 -6.47 2.94
C ILE A 78 -4.54 -7.57 2.70
N GLY A 79 -4.23 -8.37 3.71
CA GLY A 79 -3.25 -9.45 3.55
C GLY A 79 -3.66 -10.51 2.52
N GLN A 80 -4.95 -10.79 2.38
CA GLN A 80 -5.45 -11.70 1.34
C GLN A 80 -5.28 -11.11 -0.06
N GLU A 81 -5.63 -9.84 -0.26
CA GLU A 81 -5.46 -9.15 -1.55
C GLU A 81 -3.98 -9.05 -1.92
N GLU A 82 -3.10 -8.68 -0.99
CA GLU A 82 -1.65 -8.65 -1.20
C GLU A 82 -1.13 -10.01 -1.68
N LYS A 83 -1.54 -11.09 -1.02
CA LYS A 83 -1.14 -12.45 -1.42
C LYS A 83 -1.61 -12.80 -2.82
N GLN A 84 -2.85 -12.45 -3.18
CA GLN A 84 -3.42 -12.72 -4.50
C GLN A 84 -2.69 -11.93 -5.60
N VAL A 85 -2.37 -10.66 -5.34
CA VAL A 85 -1.63 -9.81 -6.28
C VAL A 85 -0.21 -10.36 -6.48
N LEU A 86 0.48 -10.70 -5.38
CA LEU A 86 1.83 -11.22 -5.44
C LEU A 86 1.90 -12.55 -6.22
N SER A 87 1.01 -13.50 -5.93
CA SER A 87 0.99 -14.77 -6.67
C SER A 87 0.73 -14.56 -8.16
N GLY A 88 -0.18 -13.66 -8.52
CA GLY A 88 -0.46 -13.33 -9.92
C GLY A 88 0.74 -12.68 -10.63
N LEU A 89 1.54 -11.89 -9.93
CA LEU A 89 2.79 -11.34 -10.47
C LEU A 89 3.87 -12.41 -10.63
N GLU A 90 4.05 -13.29 -9.63
CA GLU A 90 5.00 -14.41 -9.68
C GLU A 90 4.72 -15.35 -10.86
N ASP A 91 3.44 -15.70 -11.09
CA ASP A 91 3.03 -16.51 -12.23
C ASP A 91 3.40 -15.85 -13.56
N ARG A 92 3.12 -14.55 -13.69
CA ARG A 92 3.44 -13.77 -14.91
C ARG A 92 4.95 -13.66 -15.13
N VAL A 93 5.73 -13.41 -14.09
CA VAL A 93 7.20 -13.37 -14.17
C VAL A 93 7.74 -14.73 -14.59
N THR A 94 7.16 -15.81 -14.08
CA THR A 94 7.53 -17.18 -14.47
C THR A 94 7.22 -17.44 -15.95
N ASP A 95 6.06 -17.01 -16.44
CA ASP A 95 5.70 -17.13 -17.86
C ASP A 95 6.64 -16.31 -18.77
N ILE A 96 6.91 -15.06 -18.40
CA ILE A 96 7.85 -14.19 -19.12
C ILE A 96 9.25 -14.83 -19.16
N THR A 97 9.72 -15.35 -18.02
CA THR A 97 11.03 -16.02 -17.93
C THR A 97 11.11 -17.22 -18.88
N LYS A 98 10.06 -18.05 -18.95
CA LYS A 98 10.01 -19.18 -19.89
C LYS A 98 10.05 -18.71 -21.34
N ARG A 99 9.27 -17.68 -21.70
CA ARG A 99 9.28 -17.13 -23.06
C ARG A 99 10.64 -16.54 -23.43
N ALA A 100 11.28 -15.82 -22.51
CA ALA A 100 12.61 -15.26 -22.71
C ALA A 100 13.65 -16.36 -22.96
N ALA A 101 13.59 -17.47 -22.22
CA ALA A 101 14.45 -18.64 -22.47
C ALA A 101 14.27 -19.20 -23.89
N CYS A 102 13.04 -19.38 -24.36
CA CYS A 102 12.78 -19.83 -25.73
C CYS A 102 13.35 -18.88 -26.78
N VAL A 103 13.27 -17.56 -26.55
CA VAL A 103 13.85 -16.57 -27.48
C VAL A 103 15.38 -16.67 -27.51
N LEU A 104 16.02 -16.89 -26.36
CA LEU A 104 17.47 -17.08 -26.30
C LEU A 104 17.90 -18.35 -27.05
N GLU A 105 17.17 -19.46 -26.90
CA GLU A 105 17.42 -20.70 -27.66
C GLU A 105 17.30 -20.49 -29.18
N LEU A 106 16.30 -19.73 -29.63
CA LEU A 106 16.13 -19.41 -31.06
C LEU A 106 17.26 -18.51 -31.57
N MET A 107 17.72 -17.56 -30.76
CA MET A 107 18.82 -16.67 -31.13
C MET A 107 20.14 -17.42 -31.29
N ASP A 108 20.38 -18.41 -30.43
CA ASP A 108 21.53 -19.32 -30.52
C ASP A 108 21.47 -20.14 -31.83
N TYR A 109 20.32 -20.76 -32.11
CA TYR A 109 20.10 -21.51 -33.37
C TYR A 109 20.32 -20.66 -34.62
N LEU A 110 19.83 -19.42 -34.66
CA LEU A 110 20.05 -18.51 -35.79
C LEU A 110 21.53 -18.12 -35.94
N SER A 111 22.25 -17.96 -34.82
CA SER A 111 23.68 -17.66 -34.85
C SER A 111 24.47 -18.83 -35.45
N GLU A 112 24.08 -20.07 -35.16
CA GLU A 112 24.68 -21.26 -35.78
C GLU A 112 24.37 -21.41 -37.28
N VAL A 113 23.19 -20.96 -37.72
CA VAL A 113 22.81 -20.99 -39.15
C VAL A 113 23.55 -19.91 -39.94
N GLU A 114 23.79 -18.74 -39.36
CA GLU A 114 24.60 -17.68 -39.99
C GLU A 114 26.06 -18.12 -40.23
N ASP A 115 26.60 -19.04 -39.42
CA ASP A 115 27.94 -19.62 -39.63
C ASP A 115 27.97 -20.68 -40.75
N HIS A 116 26.84 -21.28 -41.14
CA HIS A 116 26.77 -22.30 -42.19
C HIS A 116 26.47 -21.74 -43.59
N ASP A 117 25.87 -20.55 -43.67
CA ASP A 117 25.68 -19.79 -44.90
C ASP A 117 26.64 -18.59 -44.94
N GLY A 118 27.93 -18.85 -45.11
CA GLY A 118 28.97 -17.86 -45.41
C GLY A 118 28.79 -17.11 -46.75
N HIS A 119 27.56 -16.86 -47.20
CA HIS A 119 27.21 -16.23 -48.46
C HIS A 119 25.94 -15.35 -48.43
N LEU A 120 25.48 -14.91 -47.25
CA LEU A 120 24.37 -13.95 -47.13
C LEU A 120 24.75 -12.64 -46.43
N THR A 121 26.03 -12.31 -46.33
CA THR A 121 26.45 -10.91 -46.15
C THR A 121 26.19 -10.19 -47.48
N GLY A 122 25.23 -9.27 -47.46
CA GLY A 122 24.64 -8.59 -48.62
C GLY A 122 25.57 -7.64 -49.39
N THR A 123 26.79 -8.05 -49.72
CA THR A 123 27.74 -7.32 -50.56
C THR A 123 28.03 -8.14 -51.80
N PHE A 124 27.18 -7.99 -52.83
CA PHE A 124 27.51 -8.51 -54.16
C PHE A 124 28.49 -7.54 -54.82
N GLU A 125 29.76 -7.90 -54.76
CA GLU A 125 30.88 -7.13 -55.30
C GLU A 125 31.59 -7.94 -56.37
N ILE A 126 31.96 -7.27 -57.47
CA ILE A 126 32.69 -7.90 -58.57
C ILE A 126 34.05 -7.22 -58.68
N GLU A 127 35.10 -8.00 -58.49
CA GLU A 127 36.48 -7.60 -58.75
C GLU A 127 37.04 -8.34 -59.96
N ILE A 128 37.78 -7.62 -60.79
CA ILE A 128 38.52 -8.20 -61.92
C ILE A 128 39.98 -7.78 -61.75
N ASN A 129 40.90 -8.74 -61.75
CA ASN A 129 42.33 -8.52 -61.51
C ASN A 129 42.63 -7.74 -60.20
N GLY A 130 41.80 -7.93 -59.16
CA GLY A 130 41.95 -7.26 -57.86
C GLY A 130 41.50 -5.80 -57.82
N GLN A 131 40.84 -5.30 -58.88
CA GLN A 131 40.20 -3.99 -58.89
C GLN A 131 38.68 -4.15 -58.79
N LEU A 132 38.04 -3.45 -57.85
CA LEU A 132 36.59 -3.41 -57.71
C LEU A 132 35.94 -2.73 -58.91
N VAL A 133 35.16 -3.50 -59.68
CA VAL A 133 34.50 -3.08 -60.92
C VAL A 133 33.01 -2.84 -60.72
N PHE A 134 32.38 -3.48 -59.73
CA PHE A 134 30.97 -3.26 -59.39
C PHE A 134 30.70 -3.50 -57.90
N SER A 135 29.90 -2.64 -57.27
CA SER A 135 29.33 -2.89 -55.94
C SER A 135 27.82 -2.73 -55.99
N LYS A 136 27.09 -3.78 -55.60
CA LYS A 136 25.63 -3.73 -55.45
C LYS A 136 25.21 -2.72 -54.39
N LEU A 137 26.03 -2.49 -53.37
CA LEU A 137 25.75 -1.51 -52.33
C LEU A 137 25.85 -0.08 -52.88
N GLU A 138 26.84 0.21 -53.73
CA GLU A 138 27.00 1.51 -54.39
C GLU A 138 25.87 1.76 -55.41
N ASN A 139 25.47 0.74 -56.18
CA ASN A 139 24.61 0.90 -57.34
C ASN A 139 23.14 0.47 -57.13
N GLY A 140 22.78 -0.05 -55.95
CA GLY A 140 21.41 -0.40 -55.57
C GLY A 140 20.75 -1.56 -56.35
N GLY A 141 21.50 -2.29 -57.16
CA GLY A 141 20.98 -3.30 -58.09
C GLY A 141 22.06 -4.24 -58.62
N PHE A 142 21.70 -5.17 -59.51
CA PHE A 142 22.66 -6.07 -60.18
C PHE A 142 23.11 -5.48 -61.53
N PRO A 143 24.36 -5.69 -61.98
CA PRO A 143 24.83 -5.18 -63.28
C PRO A 143 24.13 -5.90 -64.43
N TYR A 144 24.13 -5.30 -65.62
CA TYR A 144 23.74 -6.02 -66.83
C TYR A 144 24.87 -6.94 -67.30
N GLU A 145 24.50 -8.11 -67.82
CA GLU A 145 25.44 -9.12 -68.31
C GLU A 145 26.40 -8.57 -69.38
N LYS A 146 25.89 -7.72 -70.27
CA LYS A 146 26.70 -7.10 -71.33
C LYS A 146 27.84 -6.26 -70.77
N ASP A 147 27.57 -5.48 -69.74
CA ASP A 147 28.53 -4.58 -69.10
C ASP A 147 29.63 -5.40 -68.39
N LEU A 148 29.23 -6.54 -67.78
CA LEU A 148 30.17 -7.46 -67.16
C LEU A 148 31.08 -8.17 -68.18
N ILE A 149 30.51 -8.66 -69.28
CA ILE A 149 31.28 -9.32 -70.35
C ILE A 149 32.28 -8.35 -70.98
N GLU A 150 31.88 -7.10 -71.19
CA GLU A 150 32.77 -6.07 -71.74
C GLU A 150 33.93 -5.76 -70.78
N ALA A 151 33.65 -5.58 -69.49
CA ALA A 151 34.69 -5.37 -68.49
C ALA A 151 35.70 -6.53 -68.45
N ILE A 152 35.24 -7.78 -68.54
CA ILE A 152 36.11 -8.96 -68.60
C ILE A 152 36.98 -8.97 -69.87
N ARG A 153 36.40 -8.65 -71.02
CA ARG A 153 37.13 -8.59 -72.30
C ARG A 153 38.23 -7.53 -72.29
N ARG A 154 37.92 -6.34 -71.77
CA ARG A 154 38.89 -5.25 -71.59
C ARG A 154 40.03 -5.65 -70.67
N ALA A 155 39.70 -6.25 -69.52
CA ALA A 155 40.71 -6.76 -68.59
C ALA A 155 41.65 -7.78 -69.25
N ARG A 156 41.09 -8.68 -70.07
CA ARG A 156 41.86 -9.70 -70.79
C ARG A 156 42.80 -9.09 -71.84
N ASN A 157 42.39 -7.99 -72.46
CA ASN A 157 43.19 -7.29 -73.47
C ASN A 157 44.21 -6.31 -72.84
N GLY A 158 44.25 -6.19 -71.51
CA GLY A 158 45.15 -5.28 -70.80
C GLY A 158 44.70 -3.82 -70.83
N GLU A 159 43.43 -3.57 -71.16
CA GLU A 159 42.83 -2.23 -71.19
C GLU A 159 42.44 -1.78 -69.77
N PRO A 160 42.34 -0.46 -69.50
CA PRO A 160 41.93 0.06 -68.20
C PRO A 160 40.53 -0.43 -67.81
N LEU A 161 40.39 -0.89 -66.57
CA LEU A 161 39.11 -1.27 -65.98
C LEU A 161 38.34 -0.03 -65.48
N GLU A 162 37.11 0.12 -65.94
CA GLU A 162 36.19 1.18 -65.54
C GLU A 162 35.10 0.61 -64.61
N LYS A 163 34.65 1.41 -63.62
CA LYS A 163 33.54 1.01 -62.75
C LYS A 163 32.24 0.91 -63.56
N ILE A 164 31.56 -0.23 -63.46
CA ILE A 164 30.21 -0.40 -63.99
C ILE A 164 29.25 0.33 -63.03
N THR A 165 28.56 1.35 -63.53
CA THR A 165 27.55 2.12 -62.77
C THR A 165 26.12 1.82 -63.22
N ASN A 166 25.97 1.14 -64.36
CA ASN A 166 24.67 0.76 -64.90
C ASN A 166 24.15 -0.51 -64.20
N SER A 167 23.07 -0.38 -63.46
CA SER A 167 22.45 -1.47 -62.71
C SER A 167 20.97 -1.64 -63.08
N ARG A 168 20.45 -2.85 -62.85
CA ARG A 168 19.02 -3.12 -62.84
C ARG A 168 18.37 -2.30 -61.73
N PRO A 169 17.10 -1.87 -61.90
CA PRO A 169 16.39 -1.15 -60.86
C PRO A 169 16.37 -1.95 -59.54
N PRO A 170 16.27 -1.28 -58.39
CA PRO A 170 16.25 -1.93 -57.09
C PRO A 170 15.21 -3.03 -57.05
N CYS A 171 15.61 -4.25 -56.66
CA CYS A 171 14.66 -5.34 -56.47
C CYS A 171 13.78 -5.01 -55.27
N VAL A 172 12.54 -4.58 -55.52
CA VAL A 172 11.51 -4.43 -54.49
C VAL A 172 10.90 -5.80 -54.23
N ILE A 173 10.99 -6.27 -53.00
CA ILE A 173 10.14 -7.37 -52.54
C ILE A 173 8.80 -6.71 -52.20
N LEU A 174 7.78 -6.93 -53.04
CA LEU A 174 6.40 -6.52 -52.81
C LEU A 174 5.67 -7.56 -51.96
#